data_AF-L8JYY7-F1
#
_entry.id   AF-L8JYY7-F1
#
_cell.length_a   1.000
_cell.length_b   1.000
_cell.length_c   1.000
_cell.angle_alpha   90.00
_cell.angle_beta   90.00
_cell.angle_gamma   90.00
#
_symmetry.space_group_name_H-M   'P 1'
#
loop_
_entity.id
_entity.type
_entity.pdbx_description
1 polymer ?
#
loop_
_entity_poly.entity_id
_entity_poly.type
_entity_poly.pdbx_seq_one_letter_code
_entity_poly.pdbx_strand_id
1 'polypeptide(L)'
;MLAAFGIFSCSDDDPESGPAPELPAGTTVMMNFETFSAADGRTYSLGHAHRAGTHVASWKNILTMDLAIPVNAFLASDGKKAEYTNGEWVWSYEYNTNSETYQAEIHAVEADTADQAWKMFISQPGNFEGFMWMEGVSSHDLKSGQWTIYDNPENNAPALHIHWKSNGDGEITDMKYVVNKGDFIQYVFTGEEPFSAYYNIEANKQPVTIEWHLEKKNGSIIEPTHYLDDLPRCWSSSFEDIDCG
;
A
#
# COMPACT_ATOMS: atom_id res chain seq x y z
N MET A 1 24.26 -4.52 66.93
CA MET A 1 24.14 -3.32 66.09
C MET A 1 24.99 -3.54 64.86
N LEU A 2 24.40 -4.08 63.78
CA LEU A 2 25.06 -4.37 62.51
C LEU A 2 24.44 -3.44 61.48
N ALA A 3 25.24 -2.52 60.95
CA ALA A 3 24.85 -1.63 59.86
C ALA A 3 25.07 -2.37 58.54
N ALA A 4 24.01 -2.54 57.76
CA ALA A 4 24.09 -3.00 56.37
C ALA A 4 24.13 -1.77 55.46
N PHE A 5 25.23 -1.63 54.72
CA PHE A 5 25.40 -0.67 53.63
C PHE A 5 24.51 -1.09 52.46
N GLY A 6 23.54 -0.24 52.10
CA GLY A 6 22.80 -0.35 50.85
C GLY A 6 23.66 0.17 49.70
N ILE A 7 23.90 -0.67 48.70
CA ILE A 7 24.51 -0.29 47.43
C ILE A 7 23.39 0.30 46.58
N PHE A 8 23.43 1.60 46.32
CA PHE A 8 22.64 2.24 45.28
C PHE A 8 23.18 1.74 43.93
N SER A 9 22.40 0.93 43.22
CA SER A 9 22.58 0.70 41.80
C SER A 9 21.89 1.84 41.08
N CYS A 10 22.65 2.77 40.52
CA CYS A 10 22.14 3.71 39.52
C CYS A 10 21.86 2.89 38.25
N SER A 11 20.59 2.75 37.86
CA SER A 11 20.23 2.52 36.46
C SER A 11 20.11 3.90 35.82
N ASP A 12 20.89 4.12 34.76
CA ASP A 12 20.82 5.32 33.95
C ASP A 12 19.41 5.46 33.36
N ASP A 13 18.67 6.47 33.83
CA ASP A 13 17.37 6.85 33.28
C ASP A 13 17.60 7.51 31.90
N ASP A 14 17.52 6.70 30.84
CA ASP A 14 17.21 7.21 29.51
C ASP A 14 15.83 7.89 29.60
N PRO A 15 15.65 9.11 29.04
CA PRO A 15 14.39 9.83 29.15
C PRO A 15 13.23 8.93 28.69
N GLU A 16 12.18 8.86 29.52
CA GLU A 16 10.97 8.04 29.37
C GLU A 16 10.30 8.23 27.99
N SER A 17 10.87 7.65 26.95
CA SER A 17 10.12 7.39 25.73
C SER A 17 9.17 6.24 26.03
N GLY A 18 7.91 6.38 25.62
CA GLY A 18 6.91 5.33 25.75
C GLY A 18 7.30 4.06 24.98
N PRO A 19 6.39 3.10 24.78
CA PRO A 19 6.66 2.05 23.81
C PRO A 19 6.77 2.64 22.38
N ALA A 20 7.64 2.06 21.55
CA ALA A 20 7.68 2.38 20.13
C ALA A 20 6.30 2.15 19.49
N PRO A 21 5.83 3.03 18.60
CA PRO A 21 4.57 2.80 17.90
C PRO A 21 4.71 1.58 17.00
N GLU A 22 3.60 0.87 16.81
CA GLU A 22 3.55 -0.27 15.90
C GLU A 22 3.66 0.22 14.45
N LEU A 23 4.50 -0.44 13.65
CA LEU A 23 4.63 -0.16 12.23
C LEU A 23 3.32 -0.54 11.52
N PRO A 24 2.78 0.30 10.62
CA PRO A 24 1.68 -0.10 9.77
C PRO A 24 2.05 -1.35 8.97
N ALA A 25 1.08 -2.22 8.72
CA ALA A 25 1.31 -3.43 7.94
C ALA A 25 1.76 -3.12 6.51
N GLY A 26 2.56 -4.00 5.90
CA GLY A 26 3.01 -3.86 4.51
C GLY A 26 1.89 -3.80 3.47
N THR A 27 0.71 -4.32 3.81
CA THR A 27 -0.50 -4.21 3.00
C THR A 27 -1.00 -2.77 2.85
N THR A 28 -0.56 -1.83 3.71
CA THR A 28 -0.93 -0.40 3.62
C THR A 28 -0.22 0.34 2.49
N VAL A 29 0.89 -0.21 1.97
CA VAL A 29 1.63 0.34 0.83
C VAL A 29 1.42 -0.47 -0.46
N MET A 30 0.79 -1.64 -0.38
CA MET A 30 0.54 -2.53 -1.53
C MET A 30 -0.92 -2.90 -1.73
N MET A 31 -1.46 -2.51 -2.88
CA MET A 31 -2.76 -2.98 -3.36
C MET A 31 -2.65 -4.43 -3.82
N ASN A 32 -3.59 -5.26 -3.38
CA ASN A 32 -3.70 -6.62 -3.89
C ASN A 32 -4.35 -6.60 -5.29
N PHE A 33 -3.59 -7.03 -6.30
CA PHE A 33 -4.02 -7.13 -7.69
C PHE A 33 -4.29 -8.58 -8.15
N GLU A 34 -4.20 -9.58 -7.27
CA GLU A 34 -4.24 -11.00 -7.65
C GLU A 34 -5.61 -11.51 -8.09
N THR A 35 -6.61 -10.62 -8.17
CA THR A 35 -8.00 -10.97 -8.36
C THR A 35 -8.39 -11.32 -9.80
N PHE A 36 -7.54 -11.01 -10.79
CA PHE A 36 -7.77 -11.23 -12.23
C PHE A 36 -6.68 -12.08 -12.91
N SER A 37 -6.07 -13.04 -12.22
CA SER A 37 -5.19 -14.01 -12.89
C SER A 37 -6.00 -14.89 -13.83
N ALA A 38 -6.00 -14.53 -15.12
CA ALA A 38 -6.63 -15.32 -16.17
C ALA A 38 -6.05 -16.74 -16.13
N ALA A 39 -6.92 -17.72 -15.87
CA ALA A 39 -6.53 -19.12 -15.88
C ALA A 39 -5.95 -19.48 -17.26
N ASP A 40 -4.73 -20.00 -17.24
CA ASP A 40 -4.09 -20.65 -18.38
C ASP A 40 -5.05 -21.68 -18.99
N GLY A 41 -5.40 -21.49 -20.27
CA GLY A 41 -5.89 -22.59 -21.09
C GLY A 41 -7.24 -22.44 -21.80
N ARG A 42 -7.76 -21.23 -22.07
CA ARG A 42 -8.81 -21.07 -23.10
C ARG A 42 -8.49 -19.94 -24.08
N THR A 43 -8.67 -20.29 -25.34
CA THR A 43 -8.43 -19.50 -26.55
C THR A 43 -9.19 -18.18 -26.48
N TYR A 44 -8.48 -17.07 -26.66
CA TYR A 44 -8.96 -15.70 -26.93
C TYR A 44 -10.47 -15.57 -27.17
N SER A 45 -11.26 -15.31 -26.14
CA SER A 45 -12.40 -14.40 -26.30
C SER A 45 -12.00 -13.08 -25.67
N LEU A 46 -12.15 -12.00 -26.44
CA LEU A 46 -12.01 -10.62 -26.00
C LEU A 46 -13.19 -10.22 -25.10
N GLY A 47 -13.54 -11.07 -24.13
CA GLY A 47 -14.73 -10.91 -23.29
C GLY A 47 -14.55 -9.83 -22.23
N HIS A 48 -15.65 -9.49 -21.57
CA HIS A 48 -15.73 -8.41 -20.61
C HIS A 48 -14.81 -8.61 -19.40
N ALA A 49 -14.69 -9.86 -18.90
CA ALA A 49 -13.76 -10.23 -17.84
C ALA A 49 -12.29 -9.98 -18.21
N HIS A 50 -11.89 -10.31 -19.44
CA HIS A 50 -10.52 -10.09 -19.92
C HIS A 50 -10.20 -8.60 -20.05
N ARG A 51 -11.17 -7.81 -20.53
CA ARG A 51 -11.07 -6.35 -20.59
C ARG A 51 -10.89 -5.73 -19.20
N ALA A 52 -11.70 -6.16 -18.22
CA ALA A 52 -11.55 -5.76 -16.82
C ALA A 52 -10.15 -6.09 -16.27
N GLY A 53 -9.69 -7.33 -16.46
CA GLY A 53 -8.35 -7.75 -16.05
C GLY A 53 -7.23 -6.94 -16.69
N THR A 54 -7.39 -6.48 -17.94
CA THR A 54 -6.39 -5.67 -18.65
C THR A 54 -6.23 -4.28 -18.05
N HIS A 55 -7.32 -3.64 -17.63
CA HIS A 55 -7.26 -2.34 -16.92
C HIS A 55 -6.50 -2.48 -15.60
N VAL A 56 -6.84 -3.50 -14.80
CA VAL A 56 -6.18 -3.77 -13.52
C VAL A 56 -4.70 -4.13 -13.70
N ALA A 57 -4.38 -4.98 -14.69
CA ALA A 57 -3.01 -5.37 -15.00
C ALA A 57 -2.15 -4.18 -15.46
N SER A 58 -2.73 -3.24 -16.21
CA SER A 58 -2.04 -2.03 -16.65
C SER A 58 -1.61 -1.18 -15.46
N TRP A 59 -2.51 -0.98 -14.48
CA TRP A 59 -2.18 -0.28 -13.24
C TRP A 59 -1.15 -1.02 -12.39
N LYS A 60 -1.30 -2.34 -12.22
CA LYS A 60 -0.30 -3.17 -11.52
C LYS A 60 1.10 -2.94 -12.09
N ASN A 61 1.24 -2.94 -13.42
CA ASN A 61 2.53 -2.76 -14.07
C ASN A 61 3.12 -1.37 -13.83
N ILE A 62 2.31 -0.31 -13.97
CA ILE A 62 2.73 1.09 -13.70
C ILE A 62 3.27 1.20 -12.26
N LEU A 63 2.54 0.67 -11.29
CA LEU A 63 2.88 0.80 -9.88
C LEU A 63 4.05 -0.10 -9.46
N THR A 64 4.18 -1.30 -10.04
CA THR A 64 5.24 -2.24 -9.62
C THR A 64 6.64 -1.74 -9.98
N MET A 65 6.79 -1.05 -11.11
CA MET A 65 8.10 -0.56 -11.57
C MET A 65 8.64 0.56 -10.68
N ASP A 66 7.80 1.54 -10.35
CA ASP A 66 8.23 2.75 -9.65
C ASP A 66 8.34 2.54 -8.14
N LEU A 67 7.63 1.55 -7.58
CA LEU A 67 7.52 1.35 -6.13
C LEU A 67 8.44 0.26 -5.57
N ALA A 68 9.20 -0.44 -6.42
CA ALA A 68 9.94 -1.63 -6.00
C ALA A 68 10.91 -1.36 -4.84
N ILE A 69 11.65 -0.25 -4.86
CA ILE A 69 12.61 0.10 -3.81
C ILE A 69 11.90 0.42 -2.48
N PRO A 70 11.01 1.44 -2.40
CA PRO A 70 10.35 1.81 -1.15
C PRO A 70 9.47 0.71 -0.57
N VAL A 71 8.73 -0.02 -1.41
CA VAL A 71 7.85 -1.09 -0.94
C VAL A 71 8.65 -2.24 -0.34
N ASN A 72 9.73 -2.68 -1.00
CA ASN A 72 10.58 -3.74 -0.45
C ASN A 72 11.26 -3.30 0.85
N ALA A 73 11.68 -2.03 0.95
CA ALA A 73 12.21 -1.49 2.19
C ALA A 73 11.17 -1.55 3.31
N PHE A 74 9.93 -1.12 3.03
CA PHE A 74 8.84 -1.15 4.01
C PHE A 74 8.51 -2.57 4.46
N LEU A 75 8.41 -3.53 3.53
CA LEU A 75 8.20 -4.94 3.86
C LEU A 75 9.35 -5.53 4.70
N ALA A 76 10.60 -5.12 4.42
CA ALA A 76 11.77 -5.56 5.18
C ALA A 76 11.85 -4.96 6.59
N SER A 77 11.00 -3.98 6.92
CA SER A 77 10.92 -3.41 8.28
C SER A 77 10.22 -4.33 9.28
N ASP A 78 9.52 -5.37 8.80
CA ASP A 78 8.82 -6.30 9.67
C ASP A 78 9.77 -7.00 10.65
N GLY A 79 9.37 -7.02 11.92
CA GLY A 79 10.16 -7.55 13.04
C GLY A 79 11.44 -6.78 13.37
N LYS A 80 11.72 -5.62 12.74
CA LYS A 80 12.86 -4.76 13.11
C LYS A 80 12.58 -4.02 14.42
N LYS A 81 13.65 -3.77 15.18
CA LYS A 81 13.56 -3.04 16.45
C LYS A 81 13.76 -1.55 16.21
N ALA A 82 12.99 -0.75 16.92
CA ALA A 82 13.14 0.70 16.94
C ALA A 82 14.13 1.11 18.04
N GLU A 83 14.84 2.21 17.79
CA GLU A 83 15.61 2.95 18.78
C GLU A 83 15.03 4.35 18.92
N TYR A 84 14.92 4.87 20.14
CA TYR A 84 14.48 6.24 20.35
C TYR A 84 15.68 7.18 20.34
N THR A 85 15.72 8.10 19.38
CA THR A 85 16.84 9.05 19.22
C THR A 85 16.31 10.40 18.74
N ASN A 86 16.84 11.48 19.31
CA ASN A 86 16.50 12.86 18.93
C ASN A 86 15.00 13.20 18.92
N GLY A 87 14.19 12.53 19.76
CA GLY A 87 12.74 12.77 19.82
C GLY A 87 11.91 11.94 18.85
N GLU A 88 12.51 10.98 18.14
CA GLU A 88 11.85 10.14 17.14
C GLU A 88 12.15 8.66 17.40
N TRP A 89 11.24 7.79 17.00
CA TRP A 89 11.52 6.35 16.88
C TRP A 89 12.13 6.05 15.53
N VAL A 90 13.26 5.34 15.52
CA VAL A 90 14.00 5.03 14.29
C VAL A 90 14.20 3.53 14.16
N TRP A 91 13.77 2.95 13.04
CA TRP A 91 14.09 1.59 12.63
C TRP A 91 15.16 1.65 11.56
N SER A 92 16.39 1.23 11.89
CA SER A 92 17.51 1.18 10.93
C SER A 92 17.85 -0.26 10.59
N TYR A 93 17.95 -0.59 9.30
CA TYR A 93 18.21 -1.96 8.84
C TYR A 93 18.75 -2.03 7.42
N GLU A 94 19.47 -3.12 7.14
CA GLU A 94 19.86 -3.50 5.79
C GLU A 94 18.78 -4.37 5.14
N TYR A 95 18.60 -4.20 3.83
CA TYR A 95 17.79 -5.11 3.02
C TYR A 95 18.38 -5.26 1.62
N ASN A 96 18.02 -6.35 0.95
CA ASN A 96 18.47 -6.65 -0.40
C ASN A 96 17.27 -6.67 -1.36
N THR A 97 17.41 -6.00 -2.50
CA THR A 97 16.46 -6.10 -3.61
C THR A 97 17.22 -6.04 -4.94
N ASN A 98 16.80 -6.80 -5.94
CA ASN A 98 17.47 -6.88 -7.26
C ASN A 98 18.99 -7.14 -7.21
N SER A 99 19.45 -7.98 -6.27
CA SER A 99 20.88 -8.27 -6.04
C SER A 99 21.73 -7.08 -5.57
N GLU A 100 21.10 -6.00 -5.12
CA GLU A 100 21.75 -4.83 -4.54
C GLU A 100 21.40 -4.72 -3.06
N THR A 101 22.32 -4.15 -2.27
CA THR A 101 22.15 -3.93 -0.84
C THR A 101 21.86 -2.45 -0.58
N TYR A 102 20.87 -2.22 0.28
CA TYR A 102 20.39 -0.90 0.65
C TYR A 102 20.35 -0.77 2.18
N GLN A 103 20.48 0.47 2.65
CA GLN A 103 20.24 0.85 4.05
C GLN A 103 18.92 1.60 4.10
N ALA A 104 18.01 1.19 4.97
CA ALA A 104 16.74 1.88 5.19
C ALA A 104 16.63 2.37 6.64
N GLU A 105 16.03 3.54 6.79
CA GLU A 105 15.64 4.13 8.06
C GLU A 105 14.17 4.54 7.98
N ILE A 106 13.35 4.02 8.88
CA ILE A 106 11.99 4.52 9.10
C ILE A 106 12.02 5.37 10.36
N HIS A 107 11.44 6.56 10.29
CA HIS A 107 11.32 7.51 11.38
C HIS A 107 9.85 7.68 11.72
N ALA A 108 9.54 7.72 13.01
CA ALA A 108 8.20 8.00 13.50
C ALA A 108 8.20 9.08 14.59
N VAL A 109 7.33 10.09 14.40
CA VAL A 109 7.08 11.17 15.36
C VAL A 109 5.59 11.35 15.56
N GLU A 110 5.15 11.56 16.80
CA GLU A 110 3.75 11.88 17.07
C GLU A 110 3.36 13.14 16.29
N ALA A 111 2.33 13.04 15.45
CA ALA A 111 1.90 14.15 14.60
C ALA A 111 0.85 15.01 15.31
N ASP A 112 -0.12 14.34 15.94
CA ASP A 112 -1.17 14.90 16.79
C ASP A 112 -1.69 13.76 17.69
N THR A 113 -2.61 14.06 18.60
CA THR A 113 -3.21 13.12 19.57
C THR A 113 -3.89 11.88 18.97
N ALA A 114 -4.12 11.84 17.66
CA ALA A 114 -4.77 10.74 16.96
C ALA A 114 -3.88 10.06 15.91
N ASP A 115 -2.77 10.71 15.51
CA ASP A 115 -2.03 10.37 14.30
C ASP A 115 -0.51 10.30 14.56
N GLN A 116 0.12 9.33 13.90
CA GLN A 116 1.56 9.11 13.86
C GLN A 116 2.10 9.55 12.50
N ALA A 117 3.11 10.42 12.47
CA ALA A 117 3.83 10.79 11.25
C ALA A 117 5.00 9.83 11.01
N TRP A 118 5.22 9.51 9.74
CA TRP A 118 6.25 8.57 9.29
C TRP A 118 7.08 9.16 8.16
N LYS A 119 8.37 8.84 8.15
CA LYS A 119 9.27 9.09 7.03
C LYS A 119 10.16 7.87 6.80
N MET A 120 10.47 7.59 5.55
CA MET A 120 11.40 6.54 5.16
C MET A 120 12.52 7.14 4.34
N PHE A 121 13.74 6.93 4.80
CA PHE A 121 14.98 7.27 4.10
C PHE A 121 15.66 5.99 3.66
N ILE A 122 16.21 5.99 2.45
CA ILE A 122 16.99 4.86 1.93
C ILE A 122 18.30 5.38 1.36
N SER A 123 19.36 4.59 1.54
CA SER A 123 20.67 4.80 0.94
C SER A 123 21.09 3.57 0.15
N GLN A 124 21.81 3.78 -0.94
CA GLN A 124 22.48 2.74 -1.70
C GLN A 124 23.98 3.06 -1.73
N PRO A 125 24.85 2.23 -1.10
CA PRO A 125 26.27 2.47 -1.04
C PRO A 125 26.89 2.73 -2.42
N GLY A 126 27.54 3.89 -2.57
CA GLY A 126 28.18 4.30 -3.82
C GLY A 126 27.24 4.90 -4.87
N ASN A 127 25.94 5.04 -4.60
CA ASN A 127 24.97 5.64 -5.52
C ASN A 127 24.27 6.88 -4.92
N PHE A 128 23.49 6.71 -3.85
CA PHE A 128 22.80 7.81 -3.16
C PHE A 128 22.72 7.58 -1.64
N GLU A 129 22.53 8.65 -0.88
CA GLU A 129 22.51 8.63 0.58
C GLU A 129 21.27 9.38 1.10
N GLY A 130 20.56 8.74 2.03
CA GLY A 130 19.47 9.34 2.80
C GLY A 130 18.34 9.93 1.97
N PHE A 131 17.98 9.33 0.82
CA PHE A 131 16.88 9.83 0.01
C PHE A 131 15.54 9.50 0.66
N MET A 132 14.67 10.49 0.83
CA MET A 132 13.34 10.31 1.39
C MET A 132 12.42 9.71 0.34
N TRP A 133 12.19 8.41 0.43
CA TRP A 133 11.36 7.70 -0.54
C TRP A 133 9.87 7.76 -0.22
N MET A 134 9.53 7.85 1.07
CA MET A 134 8.15 7.83 1.52
C MET A 134 7.97 8.72 2.74
N GLU A 135 6.86 9.45 2.80
CA GLU A 135 6.37 10.08 4.02
C GLU A 135 4.86 9.89 4.15
N GLY A 136 4.32 10.08 5.35
CA GLY A 136 2.88 10.04 5.52
C GLY A 136 2.43 10.00 6.97
N VAL A 137 1.15 9.71 7.15
CA VAL A 137 0.52 9.61 8.46
C VAL A 137 -0.31 8.34 8.56
N SER A 138 -0.39 7.78 9.76
CA SER A 138 -1.37 6.74 10.09
C SER A 138 -2.10 7.10 11.38
N SER A 139 -3.35 6.67 11.51
CA SER A 139 -4.04 6.73 12.80
C SER A 139 -3.32 5.81 13.81
N HIS A 140 -3.36 6.16 15.10
CA HIS A 140 -2.75 5.32 16.16
C HIS A 140 -3.32 3.90 16.24
N ASP A 141 -4.57 3.71 15.83
CA ASP A 141 -5.20 2.39 15.77
C ASP A 141 -4.88 1.61 14.49
N LEU A 142 -4.05 2.18 13.61
CA LEU A 142 -3.60 1.61 12.34
C LEU A 142 -4.75 1.23 11.38
N LYS A 143 -5.91 1.89 11.50
CA LYS A 143 -7.07 1.64 10.63
C LYS A 143 -7.18 2.54 9.42
N SER A 144 -6.39 3.62 9.38
CA SER A 144 -6.35 4.50 8.22
C SER A 144 -5.03 5.23 8.14
N GLY A 145 -4.69 5.68 6.95
CA GLY A 145 -3.52 6.49 6.75
C GLY A 145 -3.37 6.95 5.31
N GLN A 146 -2.30 7.70 5.10
CA GLN A 146 -1.95 8.28 3.81
C GLN A 146 -0.44 8.23 3.64
N TRP A 147 0.00 7.80 2.47
CA TRP A 147 1.41 7.80 2.08
C TRP A 147 1.62 8.69 0.86
N THR A 148 2.76 9.37 0.82
CA THR A 148 3.31 10.01 -0.37
C THR A 148 4.62 9.33 -0.68
N ILE A 149 4.77 8.85 -1.91
CA ILE A 149 5.98 8.21 -2.41
C ILE A 149 6.62 9.13 -3.45
N TYR A 150 7.93 9.31 -3.31
CA TYR A 150 8.74 10.16 -4.18
C TYR A 150 9.37 9.35 -5.32
N ASP A 151 9.54 10.01 -6.46
CA ASP A 151 9.96 9.39 -7.73
C ASP A 151 11.31 8.68 -7.62
N ASN A 152 12.42 9.42 -7.45
CA ASN A 152 13.75 8.82 -7.31
C ASN A 152 14.78 9.85 -6.78
N PRO A 153 16.00 9.41 -6.41
CA PRO A 153 17.05 10.30 -5.90
C PRO A 153 17.48 11.43 -6.85
N GLU A 154 17.27 11.29 -8.16
CA GLU A 154 17.58 12.32 -9.16
C GLU A 154 16.43 13.33 -9.33
N ASN A 155 15.20 12.94 -8.99
CA ASN A 155 13.99 13.74 -9.08
C ASN A 155 13.15 13.63 -7.80
N ASN A 156 13.34 14.56 -6.86
CA ASN A 156 12.58 14.60 -5.60
C ASN A 156 11.17 15.20 -5.78
N ALA A 157 10.37 14.61 -6.66
CA ALA A 157 8.98 14.98 -6.89
C ALA A 157 8.04 13.89 -6.33
N PRO A 158 6.90 14.25 -5.71
CA PRO A 158 5.86 13.29 -5.39
C PRO A 158 5.37 12.57 -6.64
N ALA A 159 5.46 11.25 -6.66
CA ALA A 159 5.06 10.39 -7.79
C ALA A 159 3.70 9.72 -7.55
N LEU A 160 3.45 9.31 -6.32
CA LEU A 160 2.26 8.56 -5.93
C LEU A 160 1.74 9.00 -4.57
N HIS A 161 0.42 9.17 -4.47
CA HIS A 161 -0.28 9.28 -3.20
C HIS A 161 -1.12 8.03 -2.96
N ILE A 162 -1.05 7.50 -1.74
CA ILE A 162 -1.80 6.34 -1.28
C ILE A 162 -2.73 6.80 -0.18
N HIS A 163 -4.01 6.49 -0.29
CA HIS A 163 -4.95 6.55 0.82
C HIS A 163 -5.39 5.13 1.13
N TRP A 164 -5.45 4.75 2.40
CA TRP A 164 -5.86 3.41 2.78
C TRP A 164 -6.73 3.41 4.04
N LYS A 165 -7.59 2.40 4.13
CA LYS A 165 -8.37 2.05 5.31
C LYS A 165 -8.40 0.55 5.48
N SER A 166 -8.43 0.09 6.72
CA SER A 166 -8.59 -1.31 7.08
C SER A 166 -9.74 -1.51 8.05
N ASN A 167 -10.21 -2.76 8.15
CA ASN A 167 -11.18 -3.17 9.17
C ASN A 167 -10.48 -3.50 10.49
N GLY A 168 -11.26 -3.95 11.48
CA GLY A 168 -10.74 -4.31 12.82
C GLY A 168 -9.75 -5.48 12.82
N ASP A 169 -9.71 -6.27 11.75
CA ASP A 169 -8.82 -7.42 11.59
C ASP A 169 -7.56 -7.07 10.78
N GLY A 170 -7.40 -5.79 10.40
CA GLY A 170 -6.25 -5.30 9.63
C GLY A 170 -6.34 -5.54 8.11
N GLU A 171 -7.45 -6.07 7.61
CA GLU A 171 -7.68 -6.25 6.17
C GLU A 171 -8.02 -4.91 5.51
N ILE A 172 -7.38 -4.61 4.37
CA ILE A 172 -7.63 -3.40 3.59
C ILE A 172 -9.04 -3.42 3.00
N THR A 173 -9.85 -2.43 3.37
CA THR A 173 -11.23 -2.26 2.87
C THR A 173 -11.35 -1.17 1.81
N ASP A 174 -10.44 -0.20 1.80
CA ASP A 174 -10.38 0.86 0.80
C ASP A 174 -8.91 1.22 0.60
N MET A 175 -8.45 1.19 -0.64
CA MET A 175 -7.12 1.67 -1.00
C MET A 175 -7.17 2.42 -2.32
N LYS A 176 -6.67 3.65 -2.34
CA LYS A 176 -6.62 4.50 -3.51
C LYS A 176 -5.19 4.94 -3.81
N TYR A 177 -4.75 4.70 -5.03
CA TYR A 177 -3.51 5.17 -5.60
C TYR A 177 -3.78 6.30 -6.58
N VAL A 178 -3.16 7.46 -6.36
CA VAL A 178 -3.29 8.63 -7.23
C VAL A 178 -1.93 8.99 -7.80
N VAL A 179 -1.82 8.94 -9.12
CA VAL A 179 -0.65 9.34 -9.90
C VAL A 179 -0.99 10.57 -10.76
N ASN A 180 0.01 11.16 -11.42
CA ASN A 180 -0.12 12.06 -12.58
C ASN A 180 -1.44 12.85 -12.72
N LYS A 181 -1.47 14.14 -12.33
CA LYS A 181 -2.62 15.05 -12.57
C LYS A 181 -4.00 14.54 -12.10
N GLY A 182 -4.05 13.51 -11.25
CA GLY A 182 -5.29 12.98 -10.67
C GLY A 182 -5.77 11.65 -11.26
N ASP A 183 -5.01 11.01 -12.15
CA ASP A 183 -5.30 9.63 -12.56
C ASP A 183 -5.20 8.70 -11.34
N PHE A 184 -6.09 7.72 -11.22
CA PHE A 184 -6.12 6.84 -10.06
C PHE A 184 -6.64 5.43 -10.34
N ILE A 185 -6.28 4.53 -9.43
CA ILE A 185 -6.97 3.25 -9.20
C ILE A 185 -7.35 3.17 -7.72
N GLN A 186 -8.60 2.79 -7.44
CA GLN A 186 -9.11 2.58 -6.11
C GLN A 186 -9.70 1.18 -6.00
N TYR A 187 -9.23 0.41 -5.03
CA TYR A 187 -9.82 -0.84 -4.61
C TYR A 187 -10.75 -0.60 -3.42
N VAL A 188 -11.92 -1.23 -3.42
CA VAL A 188 -12.81 -1.27 -2.25
C VAL A 188 -13.34 -2.68 -2.05
N PHE A 189 -13.31 -3.15 -0.80
CA PHE A 189 -13.93 -4.38 -0.34
C PHE A 189 -15.16 -4.04 0.51
N THR A 190 -16.32 -4.53 0.08
CA THR A 190 -17.59 -4.34 0.80
C THR A 190 -17.99 -5.60 1.57
N GLY A 191 -17.60 -6.79 1.08
CA GLY A 191 -18.09 -8.06 1.61
C GLY A 191 -19.58 -8.31 1.36
N GLU A 192 -20.20 -7.51 0.49
CA GLU A 192 -21.64 -7.54 0.21
C GLU A 192 -21.98 -8.29 -1.10
N GLU A 193 -23.28 -8.49 -1.35
CA GLU A 193 -23.81 -9.07 -2.58
C GLU A 193 -24.52 -7.99 -3.42
N PRO A 194 -24.56 -8.08 -4.76
CA PRO A 194 -24.08 -9.19 -5.59
C PRO A 194 -22.56 -9.18 -5.86
N PHE A 195 -21.88 -8.09 -5.50
CA PHE A 195 -20.44 -7.91 -5.68
C PHE A 195 -19.79 -7.54 -4.35
N SER A 196 -18.74 -8.28 -3.99
CA SER A 196 -18.05 -8.12 -2.72
C SER A 196 -16.87 -7.14 -2.80
N ALA A 197 -16.47 -6.75 -4.00
CA ALA A 197 -15.36 -5.83 -4.24
C ALA A 197 -15.53 -5.08 -5.57
N TYR A 198 -14.88 -3.92 -5.66
CA TYR A 198 -14.79 -3.15 -6.90
C TYR A 198 -13.47 -2.40 -7.06
N TYR A 199 -13.15 -2.10 -8.32
CA TYR A 199 -12.15 -1.13 -8.72
C TYR A 199 -12.83 0.07 -9.37
N ASN A 200 -12.46 1.28 -8.94
CA ASN A 200 -12.70 2.49 -9.69
C ASN A 200 -11.38 3.00 -10.26
N ILE A 201 -11.35 3.20 -11.56
CA ILE A 201 -10.17 3.63 -12.30
C ILE A 201 -10.51 4.90 -13.07
N GLU A 202 -9.63 5.89 -12.98
CA GLU A 202 -9.63 7.06 -13.86
C GLU A 202 -8.25 7.14 -14.50
N ALA A 203 -8.17 6.95 -15.81
CA ALA A 203 -6.92 7.09 -16.56
C ALA A 203 -7.15 8.00 -17.76
N ASN A 204 -6.42 9.11 -17.87
CA ASN A 204 -6.59 10.09 -18.94
C ASN A 204 -8.05 10.58 -19.10
N LYS A 205 -8.76 10.78 -17.98
CA LYS A 205 -10.19 11.16 -17.93
C LYS A 205 -11.15 10.11 -18.52
N GLN A 206 -10.74 8.85 -18.51
CA GLN A 206 -11.59 7.73 -18.93
C GLN A 206 -11.93 6.91 -17.67
N PRO A 207 -13.18 7.01 -17.18
CA PRO A 207 -13.62 6.25 -16.03
C PRO A 207 -13.87 4.80 -16.42
N VAL A 208 -13.44 3.89 -15.55
CA VAL A 208 -13.74 2.47 -15.61
C VAL A 208 -14.13 2.00 -14.22
N THR A 209 -15.30 1.38 -14.10
CA THR A 209 -15.71 0.69 -12.88
C THR A 209 -15.75 -0.81 -13.16
N ILE A 210 -15.14 -1.58 -12.28
CA ILE A 210 -15.09 -3.04 -12.35
C ILE A 210 -15.63 -3.55 -11.01
N GLU A 211 -16.68 -4.35 -11.03
CA GLU A 211 -17.28 -4.93 -9.83
C GLU A 211 -17.26 -6.45 -9.95
N TRP A 212 -16.95 -7.16 -8.87
CA TRP A 212 -16.96 -8.62 -8.90
C TRP A 212 -17.19 -9.22 -7.53
N HIS A 213 -17.58 -10.48 -7.53
CA HIS A 213 -17.65 -11.30 -6.33
C HIS A 213 -16.34 -12.07 -6.15
N LEU A 214 -15.65 -11.88 -5.02
CA LEU A 214 -14.34 -12.47 -4.75
C LEU A 214 -14.37 -14.00 -4.78
N GLU A 215 -15.40 -14.63 -4.21
CA GLU A 215 -15.55 -16.09 -4.22
C GLU A 215 -16.17 -16.63 -5.51
N LYS A 216 -17.33 -16.12 -5.93
CA LYS A 216 -18.09 -16.62 -7.10
C LYS A 216 -17.48 -16.24 -8.45
N LYS A 217 -16.57 -15.25 -8.49
CA LYS A 217 -15.84 -14.76 -9.67
C LYS A 217 -16.68 -14.10 -10.78
N ASN A 218 -18.02 -14.08 -10.67
CA ASN A 218 -18.87 -13.28 -11.56
C ASN A 218 -18.69 -11.78 -11.29
N GLY A 219 -18.94 -10.96 -12.30
CA GLY A 219 -18.73 -9.53 -12.19
C GLY A 219 -19.24 -8.75 -13.39
N SER A 220 -18.96 -7.44 -13.39
CA SER A 220 -19.26 -6.53 -14.47
C SER A 220 -18.19 -5.47 -14.67
N ILE A 221 -18.14 -4.91 -15.89
CA ILE A 221 -17.35 -3.72 -16.23
C ILE A 221 -18.27 -2.66 -16.82
N ILE A 222 -18.10 -1.43 -16.37
CA ILE A 222 -18.71 -0.23 -16.93
C ILE A 222 -17.57 0.63 -17.49
N GLU A 223 -17.60 0.89 -18.80
CA GLU A 223 -16.58 1.68 -19.48
C GLU A 223 -17.19 2.58 -20.57
N PRO A 224 -17.65 3.78 -20.20
CA PRO A 224 -18.41 4.63 -21.10
C PRO A 224 -17.65 5.06 -22.35
N THR A 225 -16.34 5.29 -22.22
CA THR A 225 -15.51 5.71 -23.36
C THR A 225 -15.38 4.62 -24.43
N HIS A 226 -15.41 3.34 -24.04
CA HIS A 226 -15.28 2.23 -24.96
C HIS A 226 -16.62 1.78 -25.54
N TYR A 227 -17.63 1.62 -24.67
CA TYR A 227 -18.94 1.11 -25.07
C TYR A 227 -19.91 2.19 -25.56
N LEU A 228 -19.58 3.47 -25.33
CA LEU A 228 -20.41 4.63 -25.67
C LEU A 228 -21.77 4.64 -24.93
N ASP A 229 -21.84 3.95 -23.79
CA ASP A 229 -22.96 3.92 -22.87
C ASP A 229 -22.48 3.65 -21.43
N ASP A 230 -23.34 3.91 -20.45
CA ASP A 230 -23.06 3.65 -19.03
C ASP A 230 -23.64 2.29 -18.58
N LEU A 231 -23.84 1.35 -19.50
CA LEU A 231 -24.43 0.06 -19.17
C LEU A 231 -23.37 -0.95 -18.76
N PRO A 232 -23.63 -1.82 -17.77
CA PRO A 232 -22.70 -2.85 -17.37
C PRO A 232 -22.53 -3.90 -18.47
N ARG A 233 -21.37 -4.55 -18.45
CA ARG A 233 -21.03 -5.69 -19.28
C ARG A 233 -20.59 -6.83 -18.39
N CYS A 234 -21.38 -7.89 -18.34
CA CYS A 234 -21.30 -8.88 -17.28
C CYS A 234 -20.64 -10.19 -17.73
N TRP A 235 -20.07 -10.91 -16.76
CA TRP A 235 -19.55 -12.25 -16.96
C TRP A 235 -19.97 -13.20 -15.83
N SER A 236 -20.05 -14.49 -16.16
CA SER A 236 -20.37 -15.57 -15.23
C SER A 236 -19.16 -16.01 -14.38
N SER A 237 -19.36 -16.96 -13.46
CA SER A 237 -18.25 -17.57 -12.70
C SER A 237 -17.21 -18.31 -13.56
N SER A 238 -17.55 -18.68 -14.81
CA SER A 238 -16.64 -19.25 -15.81
C SER A 238 -15.92 -18.18 -16.66
N PHE A 239 -16.08 -16.89 -16.33
CA PHE A 239 -15.58 -15.74 -17.10
C PHE A 239 -16.13 -15.65 -18.53
N GLU A 240 -17.30 -16.26 -18.77
CA GLU A 240 -18.01 -16.18 -20.05
C GLU A 240 -18.95 -14.96 -20.03
N ASP A 241 -19.02 -14.23 -21.14
CA ASP A 241 -19.92 -13.08 -21.27
C ASP A 241 -21.38 -13.55 -21.14
N ILE A 242 -22.15 -12.83 -20.34
CA ILE A 242 -23.57 -13.09 -20.10
C ILE A 242 -24.36 -11.78 -20.10
N ASP A 243 -25.67 -11.88 -20.29
CA ASP A 243 -26.56 -10.76 -20.04
C ASP A 243 -26.48 -10.35 -18.56
N CYS A 244 -26.46 -9.05 -18.32
CA CYS A 244 -26.55 -8.49 -16.98
C CYS A 244 -27.98 -8.70 -16.45
N GLY A 245 -28.13 -9.64 -15.51
CA GLY A 245 -29.40 -10.02 -14.88
C GLY A 245 -29.73 -9.22 -13.64
#